data_AF-A0A1Q3UPG8-F1
#
_entry.id   AF-A0A1Q3UPG8-F1
#
_cell.length_a   1.000
_cell.length_b   1.000
_cell.length_c   1.000
_cell.angle_alpha   90.00
_cell.angle_beta   90.00
_cell.angle_gamma   90.00
#
_symmetry.space_group_name_H-M   'P 1'
#
loop_
_entity.id
_entity.type
_entity.pdbx_description
1 polymer ?
#
loop_
_entity_poly.entity_id
_entity_poly.type
_entity_poly.pdbx_seq_one_letter_code
_entity_poly.pdbx_strand_id
1 'polypeptide(L)'
;MVEFFDYRCPYCKVMAPRLAALIGKDRGLRLVMKEYPILSRESIFAAKVALVAARHGAYAEFHAAMFALSGPLDDQKTLRVAKTVGLQANKVRAELGDMEIAAEIRRNLALGQLIGVTGTPAFIVGHNIVPGAVSIVSAALWPFFPEPGRM
;
A
#
# COMPACT_ATOMS: atom_id res chain seq x y z
N MET A 1 4.81 -11.03 -3.33
CA MET A 1 5.26 -10.10 -2.29
C MET A 1 4.05 -9.39 -1.71
N VAL A 2 4.01 -9.20 -0.40
CA VAL A 2 3.00 -8.37 0.29
C VAL A 2 3.68 -7.10 0.79
N GLU A 3 3.01 -5.96 0.72
CA GLU A 3 3.47 -4.70 1.30
C GLU A 3 2.40 -4.14 2.24
N PHE A 4 2.79 -3.82 3.48
CA PHE A 4 2.02 -2.99 4.41
C PHE A 4 2.53 -1.56 4.32
N PHE A 5 1.65 -0.62 3.99
CA PHE A 5 2.04 0.78 3.75
C PHE A 5 1.03 1.77 4.34
N ASP A 6 1.48 3.02 4.44
CA ASP A 6 0.70 4.17 4.89
C ASP A 6 1.00 5.36 3.97
N TYR A 7 -0.03 6.06 3.49
CA TYR A 7 0.10 7.22 2.60
C TYR A 7 0.84 8.42 3.21
N ARG A 8 0.94 8.50 4.53
CA ARG A 8 1.75 9.53 5.23
C ARG A 8 3.17 9.08 5.52
N CYS A 9 3.52 7.83 5.28
CA CYS A 9 4.85 7.34 5.58
C CYS A 9 5.87 7.87 4.55
N PRO A 10 6.91 8.61 4.99
CA PRO A 10 7.94 9.12 4.08
C PRO A 10 8.67 8.00 3.34
N TYR A 11 8.94 6.88 4.02
CA TYR A 11 9.60 5.73 3.42
C TYR A 11 8.72 4.98 2.42
N CYS A 12 7.40 4.88 2.66
CA CYS A 12 6.47 4.33 1.68
C CYS A 12 6.49 5.16 0.40
N LYS A 13 6.51 6.49 0.54
CA LYS A 13 6.61 7.41 -0.61
C LYS A 13 7.90 7.22 -1.41
N VAL A 14 9.03 6.96 -0.74
CA VAL A 14 10.31 6.63 -1.41
C VAL A 14 10.23 5.27 -2.11
N MET A 15 9.54 4.30 -1.54
CA MET A 15 9.46 2.93 -2.06
C MET A 15 8.47 2.76 -3.22
N ALA A 16 7.35 3.48 -3.24
CA ALA A 16 6.31 3.35 -4.26
C ALA A 16 6.83 3.37 -5.72
N PRO A 17 7.63 4.37 -6.17
CA PRO A 17 8.16 4.36 -7.54
C PRO A 17 9.15 3.22 -7.80
N ARG A 18 9.89 2.78 -6.77
CA ARG A 18 10.86 1.69 -6.87
C ARG A 18 10.15 0.34 -7.05
N LEU A 19 9.06 0.13 -6.33
CA LEU A 19 8.20 -1.06 -6.47
C LEU A 19 7.50 -1.09 -7.82
N ALA A 20 6.98 0.04 -8.30
CA ALA A 20 6.40 0.14 -9.63
C ALA A 20 7.42 -0.24 -10.73
N ALA A 21 8.66 0.24 -10.61
CA ALA A 21 9.74 -0.13 -11.53
C ALA A 21 10.11 -1.63 -11.46
N LEU A 22 10.08 -2.23 -10.27
CA LEU A 22 10.35 -3.66 -10.08
C LEU A 22 9.27 -4.53 -10.73
N ILE A 23 7.98 -4.20 -10.49
CA ILE A 23 6.84 -4.91 -11.09
C ILE A 23 6.86 -4.80 -12.62
N GLY A 24 7.26 -3.64 -13.16
CA GLY A 24 7.40 -3.45 -14.61
C GLY A 24 8.52 -4.31 -15.24
N LYS A 25 9.55 -4.69 -14.46
CA LYS A 25 10.68 -5.50 -14.92
C LYS A 25 10.45 -6.99 -14.74
N ASP A 26 9.88 -7.41 -13.61
CA ASP A 26 9.61 -8.81 -13.29
C ASP A 26 8.14 -9.15 -13.47
N ARG A 27 7.80 -9.78 -14.60
CA ARG A 27 6.43 -10.20 -14.92
C ARG A 27 5.92 -11.35 -14.02
N GLY A 28 6.80 -12.05 -13.32
CA GLY A 28 6.42 -13.09 -12.35
C GLY A 28 6.08 -12.52 -10.98
N LEU A 29 6.50 -11.28 -10.69
CA LEU A 29 6.25 -10.65 -9.41
C LEU A 29 4.79 -10.20 -9.28
N ARG A 30 4.14 -10.68 -8.23
CA ARG A 30 2.84 -10.17 -7.78
C ARG A 30 3.01 -9.37 -6.51
N LEU A 31 2.53 -8.13 -6.49
CA LEU A 31 2.46 -7.29 -5.30
C LEU A 31 1.02 -7.30 -4.75
N VAL A 32 0.87 -7.69 -3.50
CA VAL A 32 -0.37 -7.54 -2.73
C VAL A 32 -0.18 -6.38 -1.77
N MET A 33 -0.97 -5.32 -1.98
CA MET A 33 -0.92 -4.11 -1.17
C MET A 33 -1.88 -4.22 0.02
N LYS A 34 -1.40 -3.88 1.21
CA LYS A 34 -2.13 -3.89 2.47
C LYS A 34 -2.17 -2.48 3.06
N GLU A 35 -3.35 -1.87 2.98
CA GLU A 35 -3.66 -0.61 3.64
C GLU A 35 -3.43 -0.76 5.15
N TYR A 36 -2.37 -0.12 5.67
CA TYR A 36 -1.95 -0.19 7.06
C TYR A 36 -1.78 1.21 7.66
N PRO A 37 -2.90 1.98 7.79
CA PRO A 37 -2.87 3.38 8.20
C PRO A 37 -2.64 3.52 9.71
N ILE A 38 -1.38 3.61 10.13
CA ILE A 38 -0.96 3.64 11.54
C ILE A 38 -0.44 5.02 11.99
N LEU A 39 -0.26 5.96 11.07
CA LEU A 39 0.45 7.22 11.38
C LEU A 39 -0.46 8.37 11.80
N SER A 40 -1.69 8.46 11.29
CA SER A 40 -2.62 9.54 11.67
C SER A 40 -4.08 9.31 11.27
N ARG A 41 -4.98 10.24 11.64
CA ARG A 41 -6.37 10.29 11.15
C ARG A 41 -6.44 10.40 9.62
N GLU A 42 -5.61 11.25 9.03
CA GLU A 42 -5.52 11.45 7.58
C GLU A 42 -5.02 10.19 6.87
N SER A 43 -4.13 9.41 7.48
CA SER A 43 -3.75 8.08 6.96
C SER A 43 -4.96 7.16 6.84
N ILE A 44 -5.79 7.11 7.89
CA ILE A 44 -7.02 6.30 7.90
C ILE A 44 -7.98 6.80 6.82
N PHE A 45 -8.16 8.11 6.71
CA PHE A 45 -9.02 8.69 5.68
C PHE A 45 -8.54 8.33 4.26
N ALA A 46 -7.24 8.48 3.99
CA ALA A 46 -6.64 8.14 2.71
C ALA A 46 -6.81 6.66 2.35
N ALA A 47 -6.54 5.75 3.31
CA ALA A 47 -6.75 4.32 3.13
C ALA A 47 -8.21 3.97 2.81
N LYS A 48 -9.18 4.61 3.49
CA LYS A 48 -10.60 4.41 3.17
C LYS A 48 -10.94 4.86 1.76
N VAL A 49 -10.44 6.02 1.32
CA VAL A 49 -10.66 6.52 -0.05
C VAL A 49 -10.01 5.61 -1.08
N ALA A 50 -8.82 5.06 -0.80
CA ALA A 50 -8.17 4.08 -1.65
C ALA A 50 -9.02 2.81 -1.81
N LEU A 51 -9.57 2.27 -0.71
CA LEU A 51 -10.45 1.10 -0.79
C LEU A 51 -11.75 1.38 -1.55
N VAL A 52 -12.29 2.61 -1.45
CA VAL A 52 -13.38 3.04 -2.35
C VAL A 52 -12.90 3.05 -3.81
N ALA A 53 -11.72 3.60 -4.10
CA ALA A 53 -11.14 3.58 -5.44
C ALA A 53 -10.99 2.14 -5.99
N ALA A 54 -10.65 1.17 -5.15
CA ALA A 54 -10.58 -0.24 -5.53
C ALA A 54 -11.91 -0.81 -6.00
N ARG A 55 -13.03 -0.46 -5.34
CA ARG A 55 -14.37 -0.90 -5.76
C ARG A 55 -14.75 -0.41 -7.15
N HIS A 56 -14.19 0.72 -7.57
CA HIS A 56 -14.43 1.34 -8.87
C HIS A 56 -13.31 1.09 -9.87
N GLY A 57 -12.38 0.17 -9.58
CA GLY A 57 -11.29 -0.21 -10.49
C GLY A 57 -10.20 0.85 -10.68
N ALA A 58 -10.16 1.88 -9.81
CA ALA A 58 -9.24 3.02 -9.91
C ALA A 58 -8.13 3.02 -8.84
N TYR A 59 -7.90 1.86 -8.18
CA TYR A 59 -6.97 1.78 -7.05
C TYR A 59 -5.53 2.07 -7.45
N ALA A 60 -5.06 1.52 -8.57
CA ALA A 60 -3.67 1.65 -8.98
C ALA A 60 -3.32 3.11 -9.31
N GLU A 61 -4.21 3.77 -10.05
CA GLU A 61 -4.12 5.19 -10.42
C GLU A 61 -4.21 6.07 -9.17
N PHE A 62 -5.13 5.78 -8.27
CA PHE A 62 -5.28 6.51 -7.00
C PHE A 62 -4.02 6.39 -6.14
N HIS A 63 -3.53 5.17 -5.96
CA HIS A 63 -2.36 4.87 -5.15
C HIS A 63 -1.10 5.58 -5.70
N ALA A 64 -0.88 5.50 -7.01
CA ALA A 64 0.24 6.20 -7.66
C ALA A 64 0.13 7.73 -7.49
N ALA A 65 -1.05 8.29 -7.69
CA ALA A 65 -1.29 9.73 -7.56
C ALA A 65 -1.13 10.22 -6.10
N MET A 66 -1.56 9.44 -5.12
CA MET A 66 -1.37 9.75 -3.70
C MET A 66 0.10 9.84 -3.31
N PHE A 67 0.94 8.90 -3.78
CA PHE A 67 2.38 8.96 -3.51
C PHE A 67 3.13 10.02 -4.34
N ALA A 68 2.53 10.52 -5.42
CA ALA A 68 3.06 11.66 -6.17
C ALA A 68 2.78 13.03 -5.49
N LEU A 69 1.89 13.09 -4.49
CA LEU A 69 1.55 14.35 -3.82
C LEU A 69 2.73 14.94 -3.05
N SER A 70 2.90 16.26 -3.15
CA SER A 70 3.89 17.01 -2.36
C SER A 70 3.29 17.65 -1.11
N GLY A 71 4.12 17.78 -0.08
CA GLY A 71 3.77 18.39 1.20
C GLY A 71 2.88 17.50 2.10
N PRO A 72 2.34 18.06 3.19
CA PRO A 72 1.54 17.32 4.15
C PRO A 72 0.23 16.84 3.51
N LEU A 73 -0.23 15.63 3.89
CA LEU A 73 -1.49 15.06 3.45
C LEU A 73 -2.65 15.56 4.32
N ASP A 74 -3.78 15.85 3.68
CA ASP A 74 -5.05 16.17 4.33
C ASP A 74 -6.23 15.54 3.55
N ASP A 75 -7.41 15.55 4.16
CA ASP A 75 -8.61 14.93 3.57
C ASP A 75 -9.01 15.59 2.25
N GLN A 76 -8.77 16.90 2.08
CA GLN A 76 -9.11 17.61 0.84
C GLN A 76 -8.18 17.23 -0.31
N LYS A 77 -6.87 17.10 -0.07
CA LYS A 77 -5.88 16.58 -1.04
C LYS A 77 -6.27 15.18 -1.49
N THR A 78 -6.61 14.32 -0.54
CA THR A 78 -7.06 12.95 -0.82
C THR A 78 -8.29 12.95 -1.73
N LEU A 79 -9.31 13.76 -1.43
CA LEU A 79 -10.50 13.87 -2.28
C LEU A 79 -10.22 14.50 -3.65
N ARG A 80 -9.26 15.43 -3.74
CA ARG A 80 -8.82 15.97 -5.04
C ARG A 80 -8.19 14.88 -5.90
N VAL A 81 -7.33 14.03 -5.33
CA VAL A 81 -6.76 12.88 -6.04
C VAL A 81 -7.85 11.89 -6.46
N ALA A 82 -8.81 11.61 -5.59
CA ALA A 82 -9.94 10.75 -5.96
C ALA A 82 -10.67 11.29 -7.21
N LYS A 83 -10.87 12.62 -7.27
CA LYS A 83 -11.46 13.28 -8.44
C LYS A 83 -10.62 13.13 -9.71
N THR A 84 -9.29 13.21 -9.63
CA THR A 84 -8.42 13.06 -10.81
C THR A 84 -8.45 11.66 -11.41
N VAL A 85 -8.82 10.64 -10.63
CA VAL A 85 -8.98 9.25 -11.09
C VAL A 85 -10.44 8.89 -11.38
N GLY A 86 -11.31 9.89 -11.56
CA GLY A 86 -12.71 9.70 -11.98
C GLY A 86 -13.70 9.44 -10.84
N LEU A 87 -13.27 9.49 -9.58
CA LEU A 87 -14.16 9.30 -8.43
C LEU A 87 -14.77 10.63 -7.99
N GLN A 88 -16.09 10.75 -8.16
CA GLN A 88 -16.80 11.96 -7.72
C GLN A 88 -16.86 12.02 -6.20
N ALA A 89 -16.58 13.19 -5.63
CA ALA A 89 -16.49 13.37 -4.18
C ALA A 89 -17.74 12.94 -3.42
N ASN A 90 -18.94 13.14 -3.99
CA ASN A 90 -20.20 12.74 -3.35
C ASN A 90 -20.34 11.21 -3.27
N LYS A 91 -19.92 10.49 -4.32
CA LYS A 91 -19.90 9.02 -4.33
C LYS A 91 -18.92 8.48 -3.30
N VAL A 92 -17.71 9.04 -3.29
CA VAL A 92 -16.69 8.68 -2.30
C VAL A 92 -17.21 8.87 -0.89
N ARG A 93 -17.78 10.05 -0.58
CA ARG A 93 -18.32 10.34 0.76
C ARG A 93 -19.45 9.41 1.18
N ALA A 94 -20.32 8.99 0.26
CA ALA A 94 -21.38 8.04 0.54
C ALA A 94 -20.84 6.65 0.91
N GLU A 95 -19.77 6.20 0.23
CA GLU A 95 -19.18 4.87 0.46
C GLU A 95 -18.17 4.83 1.62
N LEU A 96 -17.62 5.97 2.04
CA LEU A 96 -16.72 6.05 3.19
C LEU A 96 -17.34 5.56 4.52
N GLY A 97 -18.68 5.59 4.61
CA GLY A 97 -19.43 5.09 5.75
C GLY A 97 -19.65 3.57 5.75
N ASP A 98 -19.28 2.88 4.67
CA ASP A 98 -19.47 1.44 4.55
C ASP A 98 -18.61 0.68 5.58
N MET A 99 -19.27 -0.20 6.35
CA MET A 99 -18.64 -0.99 7.38
C MET A 99 -17.57 -1.95 6.83
N GLU A 100 -17.69 -2.38 5.58
CA GLU A 100 -16.75 -3.30 4.94
C GLU A 100 -15.41 -2.62 4.61
N ILE A 101 -15.43 -1.33 4.25
CA ILE A 101 -14.21 -0.53 4.08
C ILE A 101 -13.44 -0.46 5.40
N ALA A 102 -14.16 -0.19 6.49
CA ALA A 102 -13.56 -0.17 7.83
C ALA A 102 -13.10 -1.57 8.27
N ALA A 103 -13.83 -2.63 7.89
CA ALA A 103 -13.49 -4.01 8.21
C ALA A 103 -12.19 -4.46 7.52
N GLU A 104 -11.98 -4.10 6.26
CA GLU A 104 -10.75 -4.41 5.53
C GLU A 104 -9.53 -3.79 6.20
N ILE A 105 -9.60 -2.51 6.58
CA ILE A 105 -8.52 -1.85 7.33
C ILE A 105 -8.28 -2.58 8.66
N ARG A 106 -9.33 -2.93 9.41
CA ARG A 106 -9.18 -3.68 10.67
C ARG A 106 -8.52 -5.05 10.47
N ARG A 107 -8.87 -5.78 9.41
CA ARG A 107 -8.24 -7.08 9.09
C ARG A 107 -6.76 -6.91 8.76
N ASN A 108 -6.40 -5.88 7.99
CA ASN A 108 -5.01 -5.60 7.66
C ASN A 108 -4.20 -5.17 8.89
N LEU A 109 -4.80 -4.36 9.77
CA LEU A 109 -4.20 -3.99 11.06
C LEU A 109 -3.96 -5.22 11.95
N ALA A 110 -4.96 -6.08 12.11
CA ALA A 110 -4.84 -7.31 12.89
C ALA A 110 -3.80 -8.28 12.31
N LEU A 111 -3.74 -8.41 10.99
CA LEU A 111 -2.73 -9.23 10.31
C LEU A 111 -1.32 -8.69 10.57
N GLY A 112 -1.11 -7.37 10.42
CA GLY A 112 0.19 -6.76 10.70
C GLY A 112 0.62 -6.96 12.15
N GLN A 113 -0.29 -6.81 13.11
CA GLN A 113 -0.02 -7.09 14.52
C GLN A 113 0.35 -8.57 14.75
N LEU A 114 -0.41 -9.51 14.17
CA LEU A 114 -0.19 -10.94 14.32
C LEU A 114 1.21 -11.37 13.86
N ILE A 115 1.74 -10.74 12.82
CA ILE A 115 3.04 -11.07 12.24
C ILE A 115 4.16 -10.09 12.66
N GLY A 116 3.90 -9.20 13.61
CA GLY A 116 4.92 -8.30 14.17
C GLY A 116 5.30 -7.09 13.31
N VAL A 117 4.42 -6.62 12.42
CA VAL A 117 4.60 -5.35 11.69
C VAL A 117 4.43 -4.17 12.63
N THR A 118 5.54 -3.54 13.00
CA THR A 118 5.61 -2.38 13.90
C THR A 118 5.75 -1.03 13.19
N GLY A 119 5.86 -1.03 11.86
CA GLY A 119 6.05 0.18 11.07
C GLY A 119 5.81 -0.04 9.58
N THR A 120 5.82 1.06 8.82
CA THR A 120 5.64 1.04 7.36
C THR A 120 6.82 1.71 6.64
N PRO A 121 7.19 1.26 5.43
CA PRO A 121 6.69 0.07 4.76
C PRO A 121 7.20 -1.21 5.45
N ALA A 122 6.44 -2.29 5.35
CA ALA A 122 6.89 -3.63 5.71
C ALA A 122 6.53 -4.61 4.61
N PHE A 123 7.45 -5.52 4.28
CA PHE A 123 7.30 -6.44 3.16
C PHE A 123 7.26 -7.89 3.64
N ILE A 124 6.52 -8.72 2.92
CA ILE A 124 6.62 -10.18 3.03
C ILE A 124 7.02 -10.73 1.66
N VAL A 125 8.14 -11.46 1.61
CA VAL A 125 8.69 -12.07 0.41
C VAL A 125 8.85 -13.57 0.65
N GLY A 126 8.07 -14.38 -0.06
CA GLY A 126 7.96 -15.81 0.24
C GLY A 126 7.45 -16.03 1.67
N HIS A 127 8.23 -16.74 2.47
CA HIS A 127 7.94 -16.99 3.90
C HIS A 127 8.61 -15.98 4.85
N ASN A 128 9.37 -15.01 4.33
CA ASN A 128 10.18 -14.10 5.13
C ASN A 128 9.52 -12.73 5.26
N ILE A 129 9.56 -12.16 6.48
CA ILE A 129 9.13 -10.80 6.78
C ILE A 129 10.37 -9.89 6.72
N VAL A 130 10.26 -8.81 5.96
CA VAL A 130 11.33 -7.85 5.71
C VAL A 130 10.85 -6.47 6.18
N PRO A 131 11.25 -6.01 7.38
CA PRO A 131 10.81 -4.72 7.92
C PRO A 131 11.55 -3.55 7.27
N GLY A 132 10.83 -2.46 6.97
CA GLY A 132 11.40 -1.19 6.52
C GLY A 132 11.61 -1.07 5.01
N ALA A 133 12.04 0.13 4.58
CA ALA A 133 12.40 0.38 3.19
C ALA A 133 13.69 -0.35 2.83
N VAL A 134 13.61 -1.26 1.85
CA VAL A 134 14.78 -2.01 1.37
C VAL A 134 15.39 -1.38 0.12
N SER A 135 16.71 -1.47 0.04
CA SER A 135 17.44 -1.30 -1.21
C SER A 135 16.98 -2.38 -2.20
N ILE A 136 16.32 -2.00 -3.30
CA ILE A 136 15.98 -2.94 -4.39
C ILE A 136 17.24 -3.42 -5.14
N VAL A 137 18.40 -2.82 -4.82
CA VAL A 137 19.69 -3.37 -5.24
C VAL A 137 20.02 -4.52 -4.30
N SER A 138 19.50 -5.71 -4.58
CA SER A 138 20.35 -6.77 -5.14
C SER A 138 19.57 -8.07 -5.34
N ALA A 139 19.62 -8.56 -6.57
CA ALA A 139 19.46 -9.98 -6.88
C ALA A 139 20.51 -10.87 -6.14
N ALA A 140 21.44 -10.31 -5.36
CA ALA A 140 22.46 -11.02 -4.59
C ALA A 140 22.01 -11.59 -3.23
N LEU A 141 20.73 -11.47 -2.84
CA LEU A 141 20.19 -12.24 -1.71
C LEU A 141 19.60 -13.60 -2.13
N TRP A 142 19.70 -13.96 -3.42
CA TRP A 142 19.36 -15.29 -3.93
C TRP A 142 20.05 -16.46 -3.20
N PRO A 143 21.29 -16.40 -2.67
CA PRO A 143 21.91 -17.58 -2.05
C PRO A 143 21.34 -17.94 -0.67
N PHE A 144 20.44 -17.14 -0.09
CA PHE A 144 19.84 -17.42 1.23
C PHE A 144 18.40 -17.95 1.18
N PHE A 145 17.83 -18.11 -0.02
CA PHE A 145 16.54 -18.79 -0.19
C PHE A 145 16.77 -20.14 -0.87
N PRO A 146 16.36 -21.27 -0.26
CA PRO A 146 16.43 -22.55 -0.94
C PRO A 146 15.51 -22.52 -2.17
N GLU A 147 16.06 -22.88 -3.33
CA GLU A 147 15.28 -23.00 -4.56
C GLU A 147 14.20 -24.09 -4.42
N PRO A 148 12.97 -23.86 -4.88
CA PRO A 148 11.97 -24.91 -4.91
C PRO A 148 12.34 -25.90 -6.03
N GLY A 149 12.85 -27.07 -5.67
CA GLY A 149 12.99 -28.20 -6.61
C GLY A 149 14.32 -28.94 -6.67
N ARG A 150 15.21 -28.83 -5.68
CA ARG A 150 16.37 -29.74 -5.56
C ARG A 150 16.14 -30.73 -4.42
N MET A 151 15.73 -31.95 -4.77
CA MET A 151 15.94 -33.15 -3.94
C MET A 151 17.44 -33.48 -3.92
#